data_AF-W6RY99-F1
#
_entry.id   AF-W6RY99-F1
#
_cell.length_a   1.000
_cell.length_b   1.000
_cell.length_c   1.000
_cell.angle_alpha   90.00
_cell.angle_beta   90.00
_cell.angle_gamma   90.00
#
_symmetry.space_group_name_H-M   'P 1'
#
loop_
_entity.id
_entity.type
_entity.pdbx_description
1 polymer ?
#
loop_
_entity_poly.entity_id
_entity_poly.type
_entity_poly.pdbx_seq_one_letter_code
_entity_poly.pdbx_strand_id
1 'polypeptide(L)'
;MKFLLHKVKETIRKYNMIEKGDRILVAVSGGPDSVTLLHVLNMLKDELSISLVIAHVNHMLRNEESDGDEEYVKSLGDKLKIPVKTCRVDADKYAREKGVSTEVAGREIRYDFFREISVKENCNKVAVAHNANDQVETFMMRLFRGSGIYGLRGIDAVRDNIIRPLIDIDRGSIERFCEEMNIETRLDATNLENIYSRNKIRLDVLPYISENFNKDIVNTIMRTIDSFTIDNDYLEEQSYISYKKYTKNLGEKIIIDKEAFLLHKAILSRLVRNVMKELLGNIKEIEKKHIDEIILIQSGETGKELILPRKIKVINNYGDIVIQLYNEADEFINFEKDINLSGSTYIEELDITVDCEVTDKKNINKFSNNYLIKYFDYDKIKKVTIRNRRDGDFFTPLGMKGRKKLKDLFINEKIDKSKRNKIPLILFNNEIAWIVGLRISEKFKITEETKRILIIQVKRGNCSE
;
A
#
# COMPACT_ATOMS: atom_id res chain seq x y z
N MET A 1 36.50 13.96 22.90
CA MET A 1 36.98 13.67 21.52
C MET A 1 37.03 12.17 21.24
N LYS A 2 37.97 11.39 21.83
CA LYS A 2 38.15 9.95 21.50
C LYS A 2 36.90 9.09 21.71
N PHE A 3 36.14 9.35 22.78
CA PHE A 3 34.92 8.63 23.11
C PHE A 3 33.83 8.77 22.02
N LEU A 4 33.55 10.01 21.58
CA LEU A 4 32.53 10.27 20.55
C LEU A 4 32.89 9.60 19.23
N LEU A 5 34.14 9.76 18.77
CA LEU A 5 34.62 9.14 17.52
C LEU A 5 34.51 7.62 17.57
N HIS A 6 34.82 7.01 18.71
CA HIS A 6 34.70 5.57 18.90
C HIS A 6 33.24 5.12 18.81
N LYS A 7 32.32 5.75 19.56
CA LYS A 7 30.90 5.42 19.49
C LYS A 7 30.30 5.59 18.10
N VAL A 8 30.63 6.68 17.39
CA VAL A 8 30.14 6.90 16.03
C VAL A 8 30.65 5.81 15.08
N LYS A 9 31.91 5.37 15.23
CA LYS A 9 32.44 4.22 14.48
C LYS A 9 31.70 2.93 14.79
N GLU A 10 31.38 2.67 16.05
CA GLU A 10 30.56 1.52 16.45
C GLU A 10 29.18 1.57 15.83
N THR A 11 28.49 2.72 15.88
CA THR A 11 27.18 2.93 15.24
C THR A 11 27.25 2.72 13.73
N ILE A 12 28.25 3.29 13.03
CA ILE A 12 28.43 3.10 11.58
C ILE A 12 28.59 1.61 11.23
N ARG A 13 29.37 0.86 12.03
CA ARG A 13 29.59 -0.58 11.84
C ARG A 13 28.34 -1.40 12.18
N LYS A 14 27.69 -1.11 13.32
CA LYS A 14 26.48 -1.81 13.78
C LYS A 14 25.39 -1.83 12.71
N TYR A 15 25.20 -0.71 12.01
CA TYR A 15 24.13 -0.56 11.01
C TYR A 15 24.63 -0.60 9.56
N ASN A 16 25.89 -0.97 9.30
CA ASN A 16 26.49 -1.03 7.96
C ASN A 16 26.22 0.25 7.13
N MET A 17 26.44 1.43 7.73
CA MET A 17 26.01 2.70 7.13
C MET A 17 26.85 3.11 5.90
N ILE A 18 28.15 2.80 5.95
CA ILE A 18 29.16 3.37 5.04
C ILE A 18 30.03 2.25 4.47
N GLU A 19 30.24 2.30 3.16
CA GLU A 19 31.16 1.44 2.41
C GLU A 19 32.36 2.26 1.87
N LYS A 20 33.44 1.55 1.53
CA LYS A 20 34.64 2.20 0.97
C LYS A 20 34.30 2.79 -0.40
N GLY A 21 34.72 4.03 -0.62
CA GLY A 21 34.44 4.77 -1.85
C GLY A 21 33.12 5.55 -1.82
N ASP A 22 32.35 5.48 -0.74
CA ASP A 22 31.13 6.26 -0.60
C ASP A 22 31.41 7.77 -0.71
N ARG A 23 30.51 8.46 -1.43
CA ARG A 23 30.45 9.92 -1.48
C ARG A 23 29.21 10.37 -0.73
N ILE A 24 29.43 11.01 0.41
CA ILE A 24 28.39 11.29 1.40
C ILE A 24 28.01 12.77 1.36
N LEU A 25 26.73 13.04 1.12
CA LEU A 25 26.14 14.37 1.28
C LEU A 25 25.78 14.59 2.75
N VAL A 26 26.45 15.52 3.44
CA VAL A 26 26.20 15.83 4.86
C VAL A 26 25.25 17.01 4.96
N ALA A 27 24.09 16.81 5.58
CA ALA A 27 23.12 17.87 5.83
C ALA A 27 23.54 18.72 7.03
N VAL A 28 23.88 19.99 6.80
CA VAL A 28 24.39 20.91 7.82
C VAL A 28 23.45 22.10 7.97
N SER A 29 22.85 22.27 9.15
CA SER A 29 21.98 23.42 9.46
C SER A 29 22.73 24.57 10.13
N GLY A 30 23.95 24.34 10.64
CA GLY A 30 24.70 25.31 11.46
C GLY A 30 24.57 25.07 12.97
N GLY A 31 23.61 24.23 13.37
CA GLY A 31 23.42 23.81 14.75
C GLY A 31 24.42 22.74 15.22
N PRO A 32 24.55 22.54 16.54
CA PRO A 32 25.60 21.72 17.16
C PRO A 32 25.61 20.26 16.71
N ASP A 33 24.44 19.64 16.54
CA ASP A 33 24.34 18.26 16.06
C ASP A 33 24.92 18.11 14.64
N SER A 34 24.53 19.01 13.74
CA SER A 34 24.89 18.96 12.32
C SER A 34 26.36 19.29 12.07
N VAL A 35 26.89 20.24 12.85
CA VAL A 35 28.30 20.61 12.82
C VAL A 35 29.14 19.47 13.40
N THR A 36 28.73 18.88 14.52
CA THR A 36 29.40 17.70 15.10
C THR A 36 29.46 16.54 14.11
N LEU A 37 28.35 16.24 13.43
CA LEU A 37 28.31 15.19 12.40
C LEU A 37 29.35 15.44 11.30
N LEU A 38 29.41 16.67 10.78
CA LEU A 38 30.38 17.04 9.74
C LEU A 38 31.82 16.87 10.22
N HIS A 39 32.15 17.38 11.41
CA HIS A 39 33.50 17.27 11.95
C HIS A 39 33.89 15.81 12.18
N VAL A 40 33.02 15.01 12.78
CA VAL A 40 33.27 13.59 13.02
C VAL A 40 33.51 12.84 11.72
N LEU A 41 32.65 13.01 10.70
CA LEU A 41 32.84 12.34 9.41
C LEU A 41 34.11 12.83 8.70
N ASN A 42 34.45 14.12 8.78
CA ASN A 42 35.69 14.62 8.19
C ASN A 42 36.94 14.07 8.89
N MET A 43 36.91 13.88 10.21
CA MET A 43 38.00 13.24 10.95
C MET A 43 38.15 11.76 10.63
N LEU A 44 37.06 11.09 10.23
CA LEU A 44 37.04 9.67 9.89
C LEU A 44 37.20 9.40 8.39
N LYS A 45 37.25 10.43 7.54
CA LYS A 45 37.13 10.27 6.09
C LYS A 45 38.21 9.38 5.48
N ASP A 46 39.45 9.52 5.95
CA ASP A 46 40.59 8.77 5.44
C ASP A 46 40.52 7.31 5.93
N GLU A 47 40.17 7.10 7.21
CA GLU A 47 39.97 5.77 7.81
C GLU A 47 38.84 4.99 7.12
N LEU A 48 37.74 5.67 6.78
CA LEU A 48 36.58 5.10 6.10
C LEU A 48 36.71 5.07 4.57
N SER A 49 37.73 5.73 4.02
CA SER A 49 37.92 5.89 2.56
C SER A 49 36.70 6.50 1.87
N ILE A 50 36.19 7.61 2.40
CA ILE A 50 35.01 8.32 1.90
C ILE A 50 35.32 9.75 1.45
N SER A 51 34.43 10.31 0.64
CA SER A 51 34.43 11.74 0.28
C SER A 51 33.16 12.43 0.76
N LEU A 52 33.26 13.73 1.05
CA LEU A 52 32.18 14.51 1.66
C LEU A 52 31.75 15.66 0.76
N VAL A 53 30.46 15.98 0.79
CA VAL A 53 29.87 17.21 0.22
C VAL A 53 28.89 17.76 1.25
N ILE A 54 28.89 19.06 1.49
CA ILE A 54 27.97 19.71 2.43
C ILE A 54 26.72 20.18 1.69
N ALA A 55 25.55 19.91 2.25
CA ALA A 55 24.27 20.47 1.83
C ALA A 55 23.65 21.33 2.93
N HIS A 56 23.28 22.56 2.60
CA HIS A 56 22.59 23.47 3.49
C HIS A 56 21.34 24.06 2.82
N VAL A 57 20.26 24.20 3.58
CA VAL A 57 19.01 24.79 3.11
C VAL A 57 18.69 26.00 3.97
N ASN A 58 18.66 27.16 3.33
CA ASN A 58 18.23 28.42 3.90
C ASN A 58 16.73 28.58 3.64
N HIS A 59 15.93 28.43 4.70
CA HIS A 59 14.46 28.47 4.62
C HIS A 59 13.87 29.89 4.55
N MET A 60 14.71 30.93 4.56
CA MET A 60 14.32 32.35 4.51
C MET A 60 13.29 32.77 5.59
N LEU A 61 13.18 32.02 6.68
CA LEU A 61 12.18 32.24 7.73
C LEU A 61 12.52 33.47 8.60
N ARG A 62 13.80 33.86 8.69
CA ARG A 62 14.26 34.93 9.59
C ARG A 62 15.28 35.87 8.97
N ASN A 63 15.19 36.10 7.65
CA ASN A 63 16.05 37.01 6.88
C ASN A 63 17.53 36.96 7.31
N GLU A 64 17.97 37.88 8.17
CA GLU A 64 19.36 38.02 8.65
C GLU A 64 19.93 36.79 9.38
N GLU A 65 19.14 36.09 10.21
CA GLU A 65 19.67 34.89 10.90
C GLU A 65 19.93 33.75 9.91
N SER A 66 19.03 33.57 8.94
CA SER A 66 19.14 32.51 7.94
C SER A 66 20.27 32.77 6.95
N ASP A 67 20.53 34.03 6.60
CA ASP A 67 21.70 34.42 5.82
C ASP A 67 23.01 34.18 6.59
N GLY A 68 23.04 34.51 7.89
CA GLY A 68 24.20 34.25 8.75
C GLY A 68 24.52 32.76 8.95
N ASP A 69 23.50 31.90 9.00
CA ASP A 69 23.68 30.45 9.02
C ASP A 69 24.31 29.94 7.72
N GLU A 70 23.86 30.44 6.57
CA GLU A 70 24.40 30.06 5.27
C GLU A 70 25.88 30.48 5.11
N GLU A 71 26.22 31.72 5.51
CA GLU A 71 27.59 32.21 5.50
C GLU A 71 28.51 31.41 6.42
N TYR A 72 28.03 31.07 7.62
CA TYR A 72 28.75 30.23 8.57
C TYR A 72 29.05 28.86 7.95
N VAL A 73 28.07 28.19 7.33
CA VAL A 73 28.28 26.87 6.70
C VAL A 73 29.23 26.94 5.51
N LYS A 74 29.18 28.01 4.69
CA LYS A 74 30.16 28.24 3.61
C LYS A 74 31.57 28.35 4.17
N SER A 75 31.76 29.20 5.19
CA SER A 75 33.06 29.38 5.85
C SER A 75 33.60 28.07 6.45
N LEU A 76 32.70 27.23 6.98
CA LEU A 76 33.05 25.93 7.55
C LEU A 76 33.51 24.96 6.47
N GLY A 77 32.82 24.93 5.32
CA GLY A 77 33.24 24.15 4.16
C GLY A 77 34.60 24.58 3.62
N ASP A 78 34.86 25.88 3.53
CA ASP A 78 36.16 26.42 3.10
C ASP A 78 37.28 26.02 4.06
N LYS A 79 37.07 26.17 5.37
CA LYS A 79 38.03 25.76 6.42
C LYS A 79 38.36 24.27 6.35
N LEU A 80 37.35 23.43 6.11
CA LEU A 80 37.51 21.97 6.05
C LEU A 80 37.90 21.45 4.65
N LYS A 81 37.94 22.34 3.63
CA LYS A 81 38.15 22.02 2.22
C LYS A 81 37.13 21.00 1.68
N ILE A 82 35.85 21.22 2.01
CA ILE A 82 34.73 20.37 1.59
C ILE A 82 33.77 21.20 0.73
N PRO A 83 33.37 20.73 -0.47
CA PRO A 83 32.43 21.45 -1.33
C PRO A 83 31.08 21.70 -0.62
N VAL A 84 30.57 22.93 -0.71
CA VAL A 84 29.28 23.33 -0.12
C VAL A 84 28.26 23.61 -1.21
N LYS A 85 27.05 23.05 -1.05
CA LYS A 85 25.87 23.33 -1.88
C LYS A 85 24.79 23.94 -1.01
N THR A 86 24.31 25.11 -1.40
CA THR A 86 23.25 25.83 -0.68
C THR A 86 22.01 25.96 -1.57
N CYS A 87 20.84 26.00 -0.94
CA CYS A 87 19.58 26.33 -1.58
C CYS A 87 18.80 27.31 -0.70
N ARG A 88 18.16 28.30 -1.32
CA ARG A 88 17.32 29.30 -0.67
C ARG A 88 15.87 29.09 -1.09
N VAL A 89 14.98 28.85 -0.14
CA VAL A 89 13.55 28.61 -0.41
C VAL A 89 12.70 29.23 0.69
N ASP A 90 11.67 29.99 0.30
CA ASP A 90 10.63 30.48 1.22
C ASP A 90 9.72 29.33 1.66
N ALA A 91 9.94 28.83 2.88
CA ALA A 91 9.19 27.71 3.42
C ALA A 91 7.73 28.05 3.74
N ASP A 92 7.40 29.29 4.08
CA ASP A 92 6.04 29.72 4.42
C ASP A 92 5.18 29.87 3.16
N LYS A 93 5.77 30.38 2.08
CA LYS A 93 5.13 30.38 0.77
C LYS A 93 4.82 28.94 0.33
N TYR A 94 5.79 28.04 0.42
CA TYR A 94 5.60 26.62 0.07
C TYR A 94 4.51 25.95 0.93
N ALA A 95 4.51 26.20 2.25
CA ALA A 95 3.52 25.66 3.18
C ALA A 95 2.10 26.09 2.82
N ARG A 96 1.90 27.38 2.50
CA ARG A 96 0.60 27.92 2.06
C ARG A 96 0.12 27.33 0.75
N GLU A 97 1.00 27.18 -0.23
CA GLU A 97 0.66 26.61 -1.54
C GLU A 97 0.27 25.13 -1.46
N LYS A 98 0.87 24.37 -0.54
CA LYS A 98 0.62 22.92 -0.36
C LYS A 98 -0.43 22.59 0.71
N GLY A 99 -0.87 23.57 1.50
CA GLY A 99 -1.80 23.35 2.61
C GLY A 99 -1.21 22.46 3.73
N VAL A 100 0.10 22.53 3.96
CA VAL A 100 0.81 21.77 4.99
C VAL A 100 1.40 22.71 6.05
N SER A 101 1.79 22.18 7.22
CA SER A 101 2.49 22.98 8.23
C SER A 101 3.90 23.36 7.76
N THR A 102 4.43 24.47 8.27
CA THR A 102 5.80 24.94 7.96
C THR A 102 6.87 23.88 8.27
N GLU A 103 6.69 23.04 9.31
CA GLU A 103 7.60 21.94 9.62
C GLU A 103 7.61 20.85 8.53
N VAL A 104 6.42 20.48 8.03
CA VAL A 104 6.28 19.50 6.95
C VAL A 104 6.87 20.07 5.66
N ALA A 105 6.56 21.32 5.32
CA ALA A 105 7.14 22.04 4.20
C ALA A 105 8.68 22.07 4.26
N GLY A 106 9.25 22.50 5.39
CA GLY A 106 10.70 22.55 5.57
C GLY A 106 11.37 21.17 5.49
N ARG A 107 10.68 20.11 5.92
CA ARG A 107 11.17 18.73 5.74
C ARG A 107 11.12 18.29 4.28
N GLU A 108 10.05 18.55 3.55
CA GLU A 108 9.93 18.20 2.13
C GLU A 108 11.01 18.92 1.32
N ILE A 109 11.12 20.24 1.45
CA ILE A 109 12.13 21.06 0.76
C ILE A 109 13.54 20.51 1.00
N ARG A 110 13.89 20.18 2.26
CA ARG A 110 15.21 19.63 2.58
C ARG A 110 15.48 18.32 1.86
N TYR A 111 14.54 17.37 1.92
CA TYR A 111 14.75 16.05 1.34
C TYR A 111 14.72 16.10 -0.20
N ASP A 112 13.94 17.00 -0.79
CA ASP A 112 13.91 17.23 -2.24
C ASP A 112 15.26 17.78 -2.71
N PHE A 113 15.78 18.79 -2.01
CA PHE A 113 17.11 19.34 -2.26
C PHE A 113 18.22 18.30 -2.09
N PHE A 114 18.18 17.48 -1.03
CA PHE A 114 19.17 16.43 -0.82
C PHE A 114 19.15 15.40 -1.95
N ARG A 115 17.97 15.01 -2.44
CA ARG A 115 17.86 14.10 -3.59
C ARG A 115 18.45 14.73 -4.85
N GLU A 116 18.14 15.99 -5.13
CA GLU A 116 18.66 16.71 -6.29
C GLU A 116 20.19 16.79 -6.28
N ILE A 117 20.77 17.23 -5.15
CA ILE A 117 22.22 17.37 -5.02
C ILE A 117 22.93 16.02 -5.01
N SER A 118 22.31 15.00 -4.42
CA SER A 118 22.90 13.65 -4.41
C SER A 118 23.10 13.13 -5.83
N VAL A 119 22.15 13.38 -6.74
CA VAL A 119 22.29 13.03 -8.16
C VAL A 119 23.37 13.88 -8.84
N LYS A 120 23.35 15.21 -8.65
CA LYS A 120 24.29 16.13 -9.30
C LYS A 120 25.75 15.89 -8.90
N GLU A 121 25.98 15.55 -7.64
CA GLU A 121 27.32 15.35 -7.06
C GLU A 121 27.73 13.87 -6.98
N ASN A 122 26.91 12.96 -7.53
CA ASN A 122 27.11 11.51 -7.42
C ASN A 122 27.32 11.05 -5.96
N CYS A 123 26.56 11.64 -5.03
CA CYS A 123 26.53 11.16 -3.65
C CYS A 123 25.60 9.97 -3.54
N ASN A 124 26.12 8.84 -3.08
CA ASN A 124 25.35 7.62 -2.88
C ASN A 124 24.78 7.49 -1.46
N LYS A 125 25.16 8.39 -0.54
CA LYS A 125 24.63 8.46 0.83
C LYS A 125 24.29 9.90 1.23
N VAL A 126 23.31 10.06 2.11
CA VAL A 126 22.96 11.34 2.75
C VAL A 126 23.04 11.18 4.27
N ALA A 127 23.94 11.90 4.94
CA ALA A 127 24.07 11.87 6.39
C ALA A 127 23.26 13.02 7.03
N VAL A 128 22.41 12.68 7.99
CA VAL A 128 21.65 13.65 8.80
C VAL A 128 21.92 13.47 10.29
N ALA A 129 21.91 14.57 11.04
CA ALA A 129 22.40 14.62 12.42
C ALA A 129 21.34 14.30 13.49
N HIS A 130 20.47 13.32 13.23
CA HIS A 130 19.57 12.86 14.29
C HIS A 130 20.34 12.10 15.36
N ASN A 131 20.03 12.38 16.63
CA ASN A 131 20.72 11.86 17.80
C ASN A 131 19.80 10.99 18.70
N ALA A 132 20.30 10.50 19.83
CA ALA A 132 19.54 9.66 20.75
C ALA A 132 18.36 10.40 21.42
N ASN A 133 18.47 11.71 21.62
CA ASN A 133 17.34 12.50 22.13
C ASN A 133 16.22 12.58 21.09
N ASP A 134 16.54 12.72 19.80
CA ASP A 134 15.56 12.70 18.71
C ASP A 134 14.83 11.36 18.60
N GLN A 135 15.53 10.25 18.87
CA GLN A 135 14.96 8.92 18.99
C GLN A 135 13.91 8.84 20.09
N VAL A 136 14.28 9.30 21.28
CA VAL A 136 13.40 9.29 22.46
C VAL A 136 12.18 10.19 22.25
N GLU A 137 12.38 11.39 21.72
CA GLU A 137 11.29 12.30 21.37
C GLU A 137 10.31 11.63 20.39
N THR A 138 10.84 11.01 19.33
CA THR A 138 10.04 10.28 18.33
C THR A 138 9.31 9.09 18.94
N PHE A 139 9.97 8.33 19.81
CA PHE A 139 9.39 7.20 20.54
C PHE A 139 8.18 7.65 21.35
N MET A 140 8.34 8.69 22.18
CA MET A 140 7.27 9.20 23.03
C MET A 140 6.09 9.75 22.21
N MET A 141 6.36 10.49 21.14
CA MET A 141 5.31 10.95 20.22
C MET A 141 4.51 9.79 19.64
N ARG A 142 5.19 8.70 19.24
CA ARG A 142 4.53 7.52 18.67
C ARG A 142 3.80 6.68 19.72
N LEU A 143 4.32 6.63 20.94
CA LEU A 143 3.69 6.01 22.09
C LEU A 143 2.37 6.69 22.42
N PHE A 144 2.36 8.02 22.55
CA PHE A 144 1.14 8.79 22.82
C PHE A 144 0.09 8.70 21.69
N ARG A 145 0.53 8.40 20.47
CA ARG A 145 -0.37 8.13 19.32
C ARG A 145 -0.88 6.69 19.26
N GLY A 146 -0.49 5.80 20.18
CA GLY A 146 -0.92 4.40 20.21
C GLY A 146 -0.28 3.52 19.13
N SER A 147 0.98 3.82 18.74
CA SER A 147 1.69 3.01 17.74
C SER A 147 2.04 1.62 18.27
N GLY A 148 1.97 0.60 17.41
CA GLY A 148 2.49 -0.74 17.71
C GLY A 148 4.02 -0.82 17.63
N ILE A 149 4.59 -2.01 17.85
CA ILE A 149 6.06 -2.23 17.91
C ILE A 149 6.81 -1.68 16.68
N TYR A 150 6.25 -1.84 15.49
CA TYR A 150 6.82 -1.28 14.25
C TYR A 150 6.99 0.24 14.31
N GLY A 151 6.05 0.95 14.93
CA GLY A 151 6.18 2.39 15.14
C GLY A 151 7.10 2.73 16.31
N LEU A 152 7.12 1.91 17.36
CA LEU A 152 7.92 2.16 18.56
C LEU A 152 9.42 1.86 18.40
N ARG A 153 9.86 1.32 17.27
CA ARG A 153 11.30 1.19 16.93
C ARG A 153 12.02 2.52 16.64
N GLY A 154 11.35 3.66 16.83
CA GLY A 154 11.95 4.97 16.66
C GLY A 154 12.29 5.33 15.20
N ILE A 155 13.33 6.12 15.01
CA ILE A 155 13.87 6.54 13.72
C ILE A 155 14.78 5.41 13.20
N ASP A 156 14.63 4.99 11.94
CA ASP A 156 15.55 3.99 11.40
C ASP A 156 16.97 4.58 11.32
N ALA A 157 18.00 3.83 11.74
CA ALA A 157 19.39 4.28 11.65
C ALA A 157 19.84 4.48 10.18
N VAL A 158 19.37 3.60 9.30
CA VAL A 158 19.52 3.66 7.85
C VAL A 158 18.13 3.55 7.21
N ARG A 159 17.83 4.44 6.26
CA ARG A 159 16.63 4.34 5.42
C ARG A 159 16.98 4.74 4.01
N ASP A 160 16.85 3.82 3.07
CA ASP A 160 17.31 3.99 1.69
C ASP A 160 18.79 4.43 1.67
N ASN A 161 19.12 5.57 1.08
CA ASN A 161 20.46 6.15 1.10
C ASN A 161 20.73 7.08 2.30
N ILE A 162 19.79 7.24 3.23
CA ILE A 162 19.91 8.19 4.35
C ILE A 162 20.44 7.49 5.58
N ILE A 163 21.56 8.00 6.10
CA ILE A 163 22.27 7.46 7.28
C ILE A 163 22.24 8.47 8.44
N ARG A 164 22.27 7.95 9.67
CA ARG A 164 22.22 8.75 10.91
C ARG A 164 23.35 8.37 11.86
N PRO A 165 24.61 8.78 11.59
CA PRO A 165 25.76 8.31 12.37
C PRO A 165 25.74 8.70 13.86
N LEU A 166 24.97 9.73 14.24
CA LEU A 166 24.85 10.18 15.62
C LEU A 166 23.68 9.53 16.39
N ILE A 167 22.96 8.57 15.81
CA ILE A 167 21.66 8.13 16.31
C ILE A 167 21.69 7.49 17.71
N ASP A 168 22.84 6.95 18.13
CA ASP A 168 23.07 6.36 19.46
C ASP A 168 23.82 7.32 20.42
N ILE A 169 24.03 8.57 20.00
CA ILE A 169 24.78 9.58 20.75
C ILE A 169 23.81 10.49 21.48
N ASP A 170 24.00 10.67 22.79
CA ASP A 170 23.24 11.63 23.59
C ASP A 170 23.68 13.07 23.31
N ARG A 171 22.75 14.01 23.47
CA ARG A 171 23.02 15.44 23.24
C ARG A 171 24.15 16.00 24.11
N GLY A 172 24.29 15.54 25.36
CA GLY A 172 25.37 15.98 26.24
C GLY A 172 26.76 15.58 25.73
N SER A 173 26.89 14.44 25.04
CA SER A 173 28.13 14.05 24.37
C SER A 173 28.46 14.91 23.15
N ILE A 174 27.44 15.40 22.44
CA ILE A 174 27.58 16.33 21.31
C ILE A 174 28.05 17.69 21.83
N GLU A 175 27.41 18.23 22.86
CA GLU A 175 27.76 19.51 23.48
C GLU A 175 29.20 19.50 24.01
N ARG A 176 29.59 18.47 24.77
CA ARG A 176 30.99 18.29 25.22
C ARG A 176 31.99 18.23 24.08
N PHE A 177 31.63 17.62 22.94
CA PHE A 177 32.53 17.54 21.79
C PHE A 177 32.73 18.92 21.15
N CYS A 178 31.66 19.71 21.01
CA CYS A 178 31.76 21.09 20.53
C CYS A 178 32.66 21.93 21.44
N GLU A 179 32.49 21.81 22.76
CA GLU A 179 33.31 22.52 23.76
C GLU A 179 34.77 22.12 23.68
N GLU A 180 35.09 20.82 23.72
CA GLU A 180 36.46 20.32 23.68
C GLU A 180 37.22 20.71 22.40
N MET A 181 36.50 20.84 21.28
CA MET A 181 37.08 21.19 19.99
C MET A 181 37.03 22.69 19.68
N ASN A 182 36.52 23.51 20.61
CA ASN A 182 36.26 24.95 20.41
C ASN A 182 35.49 25.22 19.11
N ILE A 183 34.47 24.41 18.85
CA ILE A 183 33.63 24.56 17.67
C ILE A 183 32.54 25.59 17.98
N GLU A 184 32.61 26.73 17.31
CA GLU A 184 31.51 27.70 17.31
C GLU A 184 30.31 27.09 16.59
N THR A 185 29.12 27.13 17.20
CA THR A 185 27.87 26.62 16.61
C THR A 185 26.80 27.70 16.72
N ARG A 186 25.88 27.75 15.75
CA ARG A 186 24.76 28.69 15.77
C ARG A 186 23.55 27.98 16.38
N LEU A 187 23.15 28.41 17.57
CA LEU A 187 21.96 27.90 18.23
C LEU A 187 20.73 28.63 17.67
N ASP A 188 19.83 27.87 17.05
CA ASP A 188 18.57 28.42 16.53
C ASP A 188 17.60 28.71 17.69
N ALA A 189 17.22 29.99 17.84
CA ALA A 189 16.33 30.50 18.88
C ALA A 189 14.91 29.89 18.88
N THR A 190 14.41 29.38 17.73
CA THR A 190 13.07 28.71 17.71
C THR A 190 13.06 27.33 18.32
N ASN A 191 14.21 26.74 18.65
CA ASN A 191 14.26 25.50 19.44
C ASN A 191 13.72 25.69 20.87
N LEU A 192 13.47 26.94 21.29
CA LEU A 192 12.99 27.30 22.63
C LEU A 192 11.48 27.56 22.67
N GLU A 193 10.76 27.55 21.54
CA GLU A 193 9.32 27.85 21.52
C GLU A 193 8.46 26.60 21.74
N ASN A 194 7.58 26.63 22.74
CA ASN A 194 6.79 25.48 23.19
C ASN A 194 5.52 25.19 22.33
N ILE A 195 5.57 25.50 21.03
CA ILE A 195 4.39 25.43 20.14
C ILE A 195 4.19 24.00 19.63
N TYR A 196 5.27 23.27 19.35
CA TYR A 196 5.22 21.95 18.72
C TYR A 196 5.25 20.80 19.74
N SER A 197 4.55 19.69 19.45
CA SER A 197 4.50 18.51 20.34
C SER A 197 5.88 17.95 20.68
N ARG A 198 6.84 18.08 19.77
CA ARG A 198 8.23 17.65 19.97
C ARG A 198 8.95 18.54 20.99
N ASN A 199 8.76 19.85 20.91
CA ASN A 199 9.34 20.81 21.85
C ASN A 199 8.76 20.62 23.26
N LYS A 200 7.46 20.35 23.39
CA LYS A 200 6.82 19.97 24.67
C LYS A 200 7.48 18.75 25.31
N ILE A 201 7.77 17.73 24.51
CA ILE A 201 8.44 16.52 25.03
C ILE A 201 9.86 16.85 25.48
N ARG A 202 10.61 17.62 24.70
CA ARG A 202 12.00 18.00 25.00
C ARG A 202 12.13 18.92 26.22
N LEU A 203 11.27 19.93 26.34
CA LEU A 203 11.40 21.01 27.32
C LEU A 203 10.64 20.72 28.63
N ASP A 204 9.51 20.01 28.57
CA ASP A 204 8.68 19.78 29.75
C ASP A 204 8.72 18.32 30.19
N VAL A 205 8.40 17.38 29.29
CA VAL A 205 8.14 15.99 29.67
C VAL A 205 9.42 15.23 30.01
N LEU A 206 10.45 15.30 29.16
CA LEU A 206 11.71 14.59 29.38
C LEU A 206 12.45 15.10 30.63
N PRO A 207 12.59 16.42 30.86
CA PRO A 207 13.18 16.94 32.09
C PRO A 207 12.40 16.49 33.32
N TYR A 208 11.06 16.59 33.30
CA TYR A 208 10.23 16.13 34.41
C TYR A 208 10.45 14.64 34.73
N ILE A 209 10.49 13.76 33.73
CA ILE A 209 10.74 12.32 33.94
C ILE A 209 12.17 12.09 34.46
N SER A 210 13.14 12.81 33.90
CA SER A 210 14.54 12.72 34.30
C SER A 210 14.75 13.11 35.77
N GLU A 211 14.12 14.19 36.21
CA GLU A 211 14.25 14.72 37.57
C GLU A 211 13.49 13.90 38.61
N ASN A 212 12.29 13.42 38.26
CA ASN A 212 11.38 12.81 39.24
C ASN A 212 11.39 11.28 39.25
N PHE A 213 11.86 10.63 38.18
CA PHE A 213 11.76 9.16 38.06
C PHE A 213 13.10 8.50 37.72
N ASN A 214 13.78 8.96 36.68
CA ASN A 214 15.00 8.31 36.21
C ASN A 214 15.91 9.28 35.45
N LYS A 215 17.02 9.67 36.07
CA LYS A 215 18.05 10.54 35.46
C LYS A 215 18.64 9.97 34.17
N ASP A 216 18.59 8.66 33.97
CA ASP A 216 19.07 7.94 32.79
C ASP A 216 17.92 7.54 31.84
N ILE A 217 16.84 8.33 31.80
CA ILE A 217 15.64 8.01 31.01
C ILE A 217 15.95 7.85 29.52
N VAL A 218 16.85 8.67 28.96
CA VAL A 218 17.22 8.64 27.55
C VAL A 218 17.82 7.28 27.18
N ASN A 219 18.85 6.83 27.90
CA ASN A 219 19.47 5.53 27.63
C ASN A 219 18.52 4.36 27.93
N THR A 220 17.64 4.52 28.92
CA THR A 220 16.63 3.50 29.24
C THR A 220 15.65 3.31 28.09
N ILE A 221 15.12 4.39 27.51
CA ILE A 221 14.25 4.32 26.34
C ILE A 221 15.01 3.81 25.11
N MET A 222 16.29 4.20 24.93
CA MET A 222 17.11 3.67 23.83
C MET A 222 17.27 2.14 23.90
N ARG A 223 17.46 1.55 25.09
CA ARG A 223 17.46 0.08 25.26
C ARG A 223 16.11 -0.55 24.88
N THR A 224 15.00 0.09 25.21
CA THR A 224 13.66 -0.36 24.81
C THR A 224 13.48 -0.30 23.29
N ILE A 225 13.95 0.77 22.64
CA ILE A 225 13.92 0.92 21.18
C ILE A 225 14.73 -0.20 20.50
N ASP A 226 15.92 -0.51 21.02
CA ASP A 226 16.78 -1.58 20.50
C ASP A 226 16.08 -2.96 20.61
N SER A 227 15.49 -3.28 21.77
CA SER A 227 14.70 -4.51 21.95
C SER A 227 13.52 -4.59 20.99
N PHE A 228 12.77 -3.50 20.81
CA PHE A 228 11.66 -3.46 19.87
C PHE A 228 12.09 -3.59 18.41
N THR A 229 13.29 -3.09 18.08
CA THR A 229 13.86 -3.23 16.75
C THR A 229 14.17 -4.69 16.45
N ILE A 230 14.89 -5.36 17.35
CA ILE A 230 15.25 -6.79 17.23
C ILE A 230 14.01 -7.67 17.09
N ASP A 231 13.03 -7.51 17.98
CA ASP A 231 11.79 -8.28 17.95
C ASP A 231 10.99 -8.01 16.67
N ASN A 232 10.92 -6.76 16.24
CA ASN A 232 10.19 -6.40 15.03
C ASN A 232 10.85 -7.00 13.79
N ASP A 233 12.17 -6.98 13.69
CA ASP A 233 12.89 -7.49 12.53
C ASP A 233 12.66 -9.00 12.34
N TYR A 234 12.72 -9.77 13.43
CA TYR A 234 12.36 -11.19 13.39
C TYR A 234 10.89 -11.41 12.97
N LEU A 235 9.95 -10.63 13.51
CA LEU A 235 8.53 -10.77 13.18
C LEU A 235 8.22 -10.38 11.72
N GLU A 236 8.91 -9.39 11.17
CA GLU A 236 8.82 -9.02 9.76
C GLU A 236 9.43 -10.11 8.86
N GLU A 237 10.57 -10.69 9.23
CA GLU A 237 11.16 -11.83 8.50
C GLU A 237 10.19 -13.02 8.43
N GLN A 238 9.63 -13.43 9.57
CA GLN A 238 8.65 -14.53 9.63
C GLN A 238 7.36 -14.21 8.88
N SER A 239 6.92 -12.94 8.91
CA SER A 239 5.80 -12.48 8.10
C SER A 239 6.09 -12.56 6.61
N TYR A 240 7.30 -12.20 6.18
CA TYR A 240 7.71 -12.24 4.77
C TYR A 240 7.82 -13.68 4.23
N ILE A 241 8.36 -14.61 5.04
CA ILE A 241 8.37 -16.04 4.71
C ILE A 241 6.94 -16.56 4.55
N SER A 242 6.06 -16.21 5.48
CA SER A 242 4.65 -16.61 5.45
C SER A 242 3.92 -15.98 4.26
N TYR A 243 4.21 -14.72 3.94
CA TYR A 243 3.67 -14.03 2.78
C TYR A 243 3.98 -14.81 1.50
N LYS A 244 5.27 -15.11 1.23
CA LYS A 244 5.68 -15.87 0.05
C LYS A 244 5.01 -17.24 -0.07
N LYS A 245 4.76 -17.90 1.06
CA LYS A 245 4.17 -19.24 1.10
C LYS A 245 2.67 -19.23 0.86
N TYR A 246 1.95 -18.29 1.48
CA TYR A 246 0.49 -18.34 1.58
C TYR A 246 -0.22 -17.29 0.73
N THR A 247 0.49 -16.47 -0.05
CA THR A 247 -0.15 -15.48 -0.92
C THR A 247 0.09 -15.77 -2.39
N LYS A 248 -0.90 -15.42 -3.21
CA LYS A 248 -0.81 -15.43 -4.68
C LYS A 248 -1.16 -14.04 -5.19
N ASN A 249 -0.17 -13.34 -5.72
CA ASN A 249 -0.37 -12.06 -6.38
C ASN A 249 -0.74 -12.28 -7.85
N LEU A 250 -1.87 -11.71 -8.27
CA LEU A 250 -2.41 -11.79 -9.64
C LEU A 250 -2.58 -10.38 -10.24
N GLY A 251 -1.74 -9.42 -9.82
CA GLY A 251 -1.76 -8.02 -10.23
C GLY A 251 -2.70 -7.20 -9.35
N GLU A 252 -3.91 -6.94 -9.84
CA GLU A 252 -4.93 -6.10 -9.15
C GLU A 252 -5.63 -6.82 -7.98
N LYS A 253 -5.27 -8.09 -7.73
CA LYS A 253 -5.80 -8.90 -6.65
C LYS A 253 -4.71 -9.76 -6.03
N ILE A 254 -4.80 -9.92 -4.71
CA ILE A 254 -3.96 -10.84 -3.94
C ILE A 254 -4.88 -11.80 -3.20
N ILE A 255 -4.56 -13.09 -3.28
CA ILE A 255 -5.28 -14.16 -2.57
C ILE A 255 -4.42 -14.61 -1.40
N ILE A 256 -5.00 -14.65 -0.21
CA ILE A 256 -4.42 -15.25 0.99
C ILE A 256 -5.05 -16.63 1.17
N ASP A 257 -4.23 -17.66 1.15
CA ASP A 257 -4.65 -19.05 1.38
C ASP A 257 -5.24 -19.22 2.78
N LYS A 258 -6.32 -19.99 2.90
CA LYS A 258 -6.98 -20.31 4.17
C LYS A 258 -6.01 -20.84 5.24
N GLU A 259 -4.94 -21.53 4.86
CA GLU A 259 -3.93 -22.05 5.80
C GLU A 259 -3.17 -20.93 6.52
N ALA A 260 -3.06 -19.74 5.92
CA ALA A 260 -2.43 -18.58 6.58
C ALA A 260 -3.15 -18.20 7.88
N PHE A 261 -4.46 -18.46 7.97
CA PHE A 261 -5.28 -18.08 9.11
C PHE A 261 -5.08 -19.01 10.33
N LEU A 262 -4.31 -20.08 10.17
CA LEU A 262 -3.82 -20.93 11.26
C LEU A 262 -2.52 -20.39 11.89
N LEU A 263 -1.88 -19.39 11.27
CA LEU A 263 -0.68 -18.78 11.81
C LEU A 263 -0.97 -18.02 13.10
N HIS A 264 0.05 -17.88 13.93
CA HIS A 264 -0.04 -17.03 15.12
C HIS A 264 -0.48 -15.61 14.74
N LYS A 265 -1.38 -15.02 15.53
CA LYS A 265 -2.01 -13.71 15.23
C LYS A 265 -0.98 -12.61 14.93
N ALA A 266 0.17 -12.64 15.61
CA ALA A 266 1.26 -11.68 15.38
C ALA A 266 1.81 -11.71 13.95
N ILE A 267 1.89 -12.89 13.33
CA ILE A 267 2.35 -13.08 11.95
C ILE A 267 1.22 -12.81 10.96
N LEU A 268 0.01 -13.32 11.25
CA LEU A 268 -1.15 -13.12 10.40
C LEU A 268 -1.49 -11.63 10.21
N SER A 269 -1.52 -10.85 11.28
CA SER A 269 -1.79 -9.41 11.19
C SER A 269 -0.74 -8.66 10.36
N ARG A 270 0.52 -9.09 10.42
CA ARG A 270 1.61 -8.50 9.59
C ARG A 270 1.51 -8.95 8.14
N LEU A 271 1.18 -10.22 7.90
CA LEU A 271 0.97 -10.74 6.55
C LEU A 271 -0.14 -9.96 5.85
N VAL A 272 -1.30 -9.78 6.51
CA VAL A 272 -2.41 -8.98 5.97
C VAL A 272 -1.97 -7.54 5.72
N ARG A 273 -1.25 -6.92 6.66
CA ARG A 273 -0.69 -5.57 6.47
C ARG A 273 0.24 -5.48 5.26
N ASN A 274 1.09 -6.48 5.03
CA ASN A 274 2.02 -6.54 3.91
C ASN A 274 1.30 -6.74 2.58
N VAL A 275 0.27 -7.59 2.53
CA VAL A 275 -0.65 -7.73 1.37
C VAL A 275 -1.27 -6.37 1.02
N MET A 276 -1.81 -5.65 2.01
CA MET A 276 -2.42 -4.34 1.80
C MET A 276 -1.41 -3.30 1.31
N LYS A 277 -0.18 -3.34 1.85
CA LYS A 277 0.90 -2.44 1.43
C LYS A 277 1.29 -2.67 -0.03
N GLU A 278 1.37 -3.93 -0.45
CA GLU A 278 1.70 -4.30 -1.83
C GLU A 278 0.61 -3.85 -2.81
N LEU A 279 -0.67 -4.06 -2.48
CA LEU A 279 -1.79 -3.67 -3.32
C LEU A 279 -1.93 -2.14 -3.47
N LEU A 280 -1.66 -1.37 -2.40
CA LEU A 280 -1.92 0.07 -2.34
C LEU A 280 -0.69 0.97 -2.56
N GLY A 281 0.51 0.38 -2.54
CA GLY A 281 1.80 1.08 -2.46
C GLY A 281 2.09 1.73 -1.09
N ASN A 282 1.05 2.15 -0.37
CA ASN A 282 1.15 2.65 1.00
C ASN A 282 -0.11 2.30 1.80
N ILE A 283 0.04 2.21 3.12
CA ILE A 283 -1.05 1.87 4.07
C ILE A 283 -1.56 3.08 4.85
N LYS A 284 -1.44 4.30 4.30
CA LYS A 284 -2.11 5.46 4.91
C LYS A 284 -3.62 5.17 4.96
N GLU A 285 -4.28 5.56 6.06
CA GLU A 285 -5.71 5.32 6.36
C GLU A 285 -6.10 3.86 6.66
N ILE A 286 -5.17 2.91 6.57
CA ILE A 286 -5.42 1.53 7.00
C ILE A 286 -5.07 1.38 8.49
N GLU A 287 -6.10 1.46 9.32
CA GLU A 287 -6.01 1.22 10.76
C GLU A 287 -6.00 -0.27 11.14
N LYS A 288 -5.61 -0.55 12.39
CA LYS A 288 -5.63 -1.91 12.96
C LYS A 288 -7.01 -2.57 12.86
N LYS A 289 -8.09 -1.81 13.04
CA LYS A 289 -9.48 -2.32 12.94
C LYS A 289 -9.75 -2.98 11.59
N HIS A 290 -9.25 -2.40 10.49
CA HIS A 290 -9.44 -2.94 9.14
C HIS A 290 -8.68 -4.27 8.96
N ILE A 291 -7.49 -4.40 9.56
CA ILE A 291 -6.73 -5.66 9.56
C ILE A 291 -7.49 -6.73 10.35
N ASP A 292 -8.00 -6.38 11.53
CA ASP A 292 -8.79 -7.30 12.36
C ASP A 292 -10.11 -7.73 11.65
N GLU A 293 -10.76 -6.83 10.90
CA GLU A 293 -11.94 -7.14 10.08
C GLU A 293 -11.64 -8.11 8.93
N ILE A 294 -10.49 -7.94 8.24
CA ILE A 294 -10.03 -8.90 7.22
C ILE A 294 -9.79 -10.28 7.83
N ILE A 295 -9.21 -10.33 9.03
CA ILE A 295 -8.99 -11.61 9.71
C ILE A 295 -10.33 -12.25 10.09
N LEU A 296 -11.28 -11.44 10.58
CA LEU A 296 -12.60 -11.92 11.01
C LEU A 296 -13.49 -12.40 9.86
N ILE A 297 -13.37 -11.82 8.65
CA ILE A 297 -14.20 -12.23 7.52
C ILE A 297 -13.95 -13.69 7.11
N GLN A 298 -12.77 -14.23 7.40
CA GLN A 298 -12.37 -15.59 7.04
C GLN A 298 -13.18 -16.66 7.77
N SER A 299 -13.56 -16.42 9.03
CA SER A 299 -14.43 -17.33 9.80
C SER A 299 -15.91 -17.17 9.47
N GLY A 300 -16.27 -16.18 8.63
CA GLY A 300 -17.64 -15.95 8.18
C GLY A 300 -18.11 -16.92 7.09
N GLU A 301 -19.35 -16.71 6.64
CA GLU A 301 -19.91 -17.49 5.52
C GLU A 301 -19.14 -17.27 4.21
N THR A 302 -19.02 -18.34 3.41
CA THR A 302 -18.44 -18.24 2.08
C THR A 302 -19.24 -17.26 1.21
N GLY A 303 -18.54 -16.33 0.57
CA GLY A 303 -19.10 -15.26 -0.25
C GLY A 303 -19.45 -13.98 0.52
N LYS A 304 -19.09 -13.90 1.82
CA LYS A 304 -19.14 -12.65 2.59
C LYS A 304 -18.13 -11.66 2.01
N GLU A 305 -18.55 -10.40 1.95
CA GLU A 305 -17.80 -9.30 1.35
C GLU A 305 -17.66 -8.17 2.37
N LEU A 306 -16.51 -7.49 2.34
CA LEU A 306 -16.23 -6.29 3.11
C LEU A 306 -15.63 -5.25 2.18
N ILE A 307 -16.09 -4.00 2.31
CA ILE A 307 -15.52 -2.86 1.60
C ILE A 307 -14.76 -2.02 2.64
N LEU A 308 -13.48 -1.80 2.36
CA LEU A 308 -12.57 -1.02 3.19
C LEU A 308 -12.25 0.32 2.50
N PRO A 309 -11.68 1.29 3.23
CA PRO A 309 -11.20 2.55 2.65
C PRO A 309 -10.31 2.34 1.43
N ARG A 310 -10.22 3.36 0.57
CA ARG A 310 -9.47 3.32 -0.70
C ARG A 310 -9.99 2.28 -1.70
N LYS A 311 -11.30 2.04 -1.68
CA LYS A 311 -12.02 1.15 -2.61
C LYS A 311 -11.46 -0.27 -2.60
N ILE A 312 -11.22 -0.83 -1.42
CA ILE A 312 -10.68 -2.19 -1.31
C ILE A 312 -11.84 -3.14 -1.03
N LYS A 313 -11.93 -4.20 -1.81
CA LYS A 313 -12.91 -5.26 -1.63
C LYS A 313 -12.23 -6.53 -1.13
N VAL A 314 -12.77 -7.06 -0.05
CA VAL A 314 -12.29 -8.29 0.61
C VAL A 314 -13.41 -9.32 0.51
N ILE A 315 -13.11 -10.52 0.03
CA ILE A 315 -14.09 -11.58 -0.23
C ILE A 315 -13.60 -12.88 0.41
N ASN A 316 -14.46 -13.53 1.21
CA ASN A 316 -14.23 -14.89 1.64
C ASN A 316 -14.66 -15.86 0.53
N ASN A 317 -13.71 -16.61 -0.04
CA ASN A 317 -13.94 -17.60 -1.07
C ASN A 317 -13.55 -18.99 -0.56
N TYR A 318 -14.51 -19.72 0.02
CA TYR A 318 -14.30 -21.05 0.59
C TYR A 318 -13.14 -21.12 1.61
N GLY A 319 -12.97 -20.06 2.40
CA GLY A 319 -11.93 -19.91 3.41
C GLY A 319 -10.69 -19.16 2.94
N ASP A 320 -10.45 -19.07 1.63
CA ASP A 320 -9.41 -18.19 1.09
C ASP A 320 -9.89 -16.75 1.09
N ILE A 321 -9.01 -15.80 1.39
CA ILE A 321 -9.35 -14.37 1.37
C ILE A 321 -8.81 -13.71 0.12
N VAL A 322 -9.72 -13.18 -0.70
CA VAL A 322 -9.37 -12.40 -1.89
C VAL A 322 -9.45 -10.93 -1.55
N ILE A 323 -8.35 -10.20 -1.75
CA ILE A 323 -8.26 -8.75 -1.57
C ILE A 323 -7.95 -8.12 -2.92
N GLN A 324 -8.79 -7.18 -3.35
CA GLN A 324 -8.64 -6.50 -4.64
C GLN A 324 -9.08 -5.05 -4.56
N LEU A 325 -8.60 -4.24 -5.50
CA LEU A 325 -9.17 -2.92 -5.73
C LEU A 325 -10.54 -3.07 -6.41
N TYR A 326 -11.49 -2.27 -5.97
CA TYR A 326 -12.85 -2.21 -6.47
C TYR A 326 -13.03 -0.95 -7.29
N ASN A 327 -13.41 -1.11 -8.55
CA ASN A 327 -13.89 -0.02 -9.38
C ASN A 327 -15.41 0.00 -9.33
N GLU A 328 -16.02 1.15 -9.05
CA GLU A 328 -17.49 1.32 -9.07
C GLU A 328 -18.09 1.01 -10.45
N ALA A 329 -17.29 1.02 -11.51
CA ALA A 329 -17.70 0.59 -12.86
C ALA A 329 -18.05 -0.92 -12.96
N ASP A 330 -17.70 -1.74 -11.96
CA ASP A 330 -18.16 -3.14 -11.84
C ASP A 330 -19.55 -3.25 -11.18
N GLU A 331 -20.26 -2.13 -10.97
CA GLU A 331 -21.66 -2.16 -10.55
C GLU A 331 -22.51 -2.99 -11.51
N PHE A 332 -23.37 -3.79 -10.90
CA PHE A 332 -24.28 -4.71 -11.57
C PHE A 332 -25.22 -3.96 -12.51
N ILE A 333 -24.88 -3.90 -13.80
CA ILE A 333 -25.79 -3.38 -14.82
C ILE A 333 -26.91 -4.40 -15.01
N ASN A 334 -28.08 -4.11 -14.44
CA ASN A 334 -29.31 -4.78 -14.82
C ASN A 334 -29.63 -4.42 -16.26
N PHE A 335 -29.74 -5.42 -17.12
CA PHE A 335 -30.17 -5.23 -18.50
C PHE A 335 -31.22 -6.26 -18.86
N GLU A 336 -32.15 -5.86 -19.72
CA GLU A 336 -33.07 -6.74 -20.41
C GLU A 336 -33.27 -6.18 -21.82
N LYS A 337 -32.96 -6.98 -22.84
CA LYS A 337 -33.07 -6.60 -24.25
C LYS A 337 -33.92 -7.60 -25.00
N ASP A 338 -34.71 -7.10 -25.94
CA ASP A 338 -35.44 -7.95 -26.89
C ASP A 338 -34.44 -8.52 -27.92
N ILE A 339 -34.60 -9.78 -28.30
CA ILE A 339 -33.77 -10.44 -29.32
C ILE A 339 -34.58 -10.53 -30.62
N ASN A 340 -33.94 -10.18 -31.74
CA ASN A 340 -34.51 -10.39 -33.06
C ASN A 340 -34.59 -11.89 -33.37
N LEU A 341 -35.78 -12.39 -33.66
CA LEU A 341 -36.03 -13.80 -34.01
C LEU A 341 -35.48 -14.19 -35.39
N SER A 342 -35.01 -13.22 -36.17
CA SER A 342 -34.41 -13.43 -37.49
C SER A 342 -33.27 -12.45 -37.67
N GLY A 343 -32.03 -12.94 -37.55
CA GLY A 343 -30.81 -12.14 -37.65
C GLY A 343 -30.02 -12.09 -36.35
N SER A 344 -29.11 -11.13 -36.26
CA SER A 344 -28.17 -10.96 -35.16
C SER A 344 -28.59 -9.83 -34.23
N THR A 345 -28.41 -10.01 -32.92
CA THR A 345 -28.59 -8.97 -31.91
C THR A 345 -27.33 -8.85 -31.07
N TYR A 346 -26.71 -7.66 -31.07
CA TYR A 346 -25.53 -7.37 -30.27
C TYR A 346 -25.93 -6.88 -28.87
N ILE A 347 -25.30 -7.45 -27.84
CA ILE A 347 -25.54 -7.16 -26.42
C ILE A 347 -24.25 -6.58 -25.83
N GLU A 348 -24.20 -5.25 -25.82
CA GLU A 348 -23.07 -4.46 -25.35
C GLU A 348 -22.66 -4.77 -23.89
N GLU A 349 -23.62 -5.01 -23.00
CA GLU A 349 -23.38 -5.24 -21.56
C GLU A 349 -22.61 -6.54 -21.28
N LEU A 350 -22.67 -7.49 -22.21
CA LEU A 350 -21.99 -8.78 -22.11
C LEU A 350 -20.92 -8.99 -23.19
N ASP A 351 -20.80 -8.04 -24.13
CA ASP A 351 -19.97 -8.15 -25.33
C ASP A 351 -20.20 -9.48 -26.06
N ILE A 352 -21.47 -9.75 -26.41
CA ILE A 352 -21.87 -10.96 -27.14
C ILE A 352 -22.81 -10.62 -28.30
N THR A 353 -22.80 -11.48 -29.32
CA THR A 353 -23.79 -11.48 -30.40
C THR A 353 -24.66 -12.71 -30.29
N VAL A 354 -25.98 -12.53 -30.34
CA VAL A 354 -26.98 -13.60 -30.36
C VAL A 354 -27.53 -13.68 -31.78
N ASP A 355 -27.26 -14.80 -32.45
CA ASP A 355 -27.77 -15.09 -33.78
C ASP A 355 -29.00 -16.00 -33.66
N CYS A 356 -30.09 -15.61 -34.33
CA CYS A 356 -31.33 -16.37 -34.38
C CYS A 356 -31.74 -16.69 -35.82
N GLU A 357 -32.06 -17.97 -36.05
CA GLU A 357 -32.57 -18.47 -37.32
C GLU A 357 -33.81 -19.33 -37.07
N VAL A 358 -34.86 -19.12 -37.88
CA VAL A 358 -36.08 -19.94 -37.84
C VAL A 358 -36.12 -20.80 -39.09
N THR A 359 -36.27 -22.12 -38.90
CA THR A 359 -36.36 -23.08 -40.01
C THR A 359 -37.42 -24.13 -39.73
N ASP A 360 -37.93 -24.77 -40.78
CA ASP A 360 -38.83 -25.91 -40.61
C ASP A 360 -38.06 -27.11 -40.05
N LYS A 361 -38.70 -27.88 -39.17
CA LYS A 361 -38.09 -29.06 -38.54
C LYS A 361 -37.53 -30.06 -39.54
N LYS A 362 -38.15 -30.15 -40.73
CA LYS A 362 -37.71 -31.03 -41.83
C LYS A 362 -36.35 -30.67 -42.42
N ASN A 363 -35.90 -29.42 -42.24
CA ASN A 363 -34.63 -28.93 -42.78
C ASN A 363 -33.45 -29.18 -41.83
N ILE A 364 -33.71 -29.67 -40.61
CA ILE A 364 -32.65 -29.96 -39.64
C ILE A 364 -32.22 -31.42 -39.76
N ASN A 365 -31.05 -31.63 -40.36
CA ASN A 365 -30.46 -32.97 -40.51
C ASN A 365 -29.66 -33.42 -39.28
N LYS A 366 -29.11 -32.46 -38.50
CA LYS A 366 -28.27 -32.76 -37.33
C LYS A 366 -28.30 -31.63 -36.31
N PHE A 367 -28.38 -31.99 -35.03
CA PHE A 367 -28.23 -31.05 -33.93
C PHE A 367 -26.75 -30.88 -33.56
N SER A 368 -26.33 -29.63 -33.34
CA SER A 368 -24.98 -29.29 -32.91
C SER A 368 -24.73 -29.69 -31.46
N ASN A 369 -23.55 -30.25 -31.18
CA ASN A 369 -23.07 -30.51 -29.83
C ASN A 369 -22.47 -29.27 -29.14
N ASN A 370 -22.39 -28.14 -29.84
CA ASN A 370 -21.87 -26.90 -29.27
C ASN A 370 -22.78 -26.43 -28.11
N TYR A 371 -22.19 -26.18 -26.94
CA TYR A 371 -22.93 -25.71 -25.76
C TYR A 371 -23.48 -24.29 -25.92
N LEU A 372 -23.00 -23.53 -26.91
CA LEU A 372 -23.46 -22.18 -27.30
C LEU A 372 -24.46 -22.19 -28.46
N ILE A 373 -24.89 -23.36 -28.94
CA ILE A 373 -25.95 -23.49 -29.94
C ILE A 373 -27.07 -24.36 -29.35
N LYS A 374 -28.30 -23.84 -29.33
CA LYS A 374 -29.47 -24.57 -28.83
C LYS A 374 -30.68 -24.37 -29.74
N TYR A 375 -31.58 -25.35 -29.66
CA TYR A 375 -32.71 -25.51 -30.55
C TYR A 375 -33.99 -25.56 -29.72
N PHE A 376 -34.99 -24.80 -30.13
CA PHE A 376 -36.24 -24.64 -29.39
C PHE A 376 -37.44 -24.75 -30.31
N ASP A 377 -38.56 -25.17 -29.74
CA ASP A 377 -39.85 -25.20 -30.43
C ASP A 377 -40.35 -23.77 -30.66
N TYR A 378 -40.25 -23.29 -31.92
CA TYR A 378 -40.62 -21.93 -32.28
C TYR A 378 -42.11 -21.66 -32.11
N ASP A 379 -42.95 -22.69 -32.26
CA ASP A 379 -44.40 -22.55 -32.21
C ASP A 379 -44.92 -22.24 -30.79
N LYS A 380 -44.06 -22.39 -29.76
CA LYS A 380 -44.34 -22.01 -28.36
C LYS A 380 -43.86 -20.61 -27.97
N ILE A 381 -43.21 -19.89 -28.88
CA ILE A 381 -42.50 -18.64 -28.58
C ILE A 381 -43.28 -17.45 -29.14
N LYS A 382 -43.55 -16.45 -28.28
CA LYS A 382 -44.15 -15.16 -28.68
C LYS A 382 -43.18 -14.00 -28.54
N LYS A 383 -42.36 -14.03 -27.48
CA LYS A 383 -41.37 -12.99 -27.18
C LYS A 383 -40.06 -13.63 -26.76
N VAL A 384 -38.94 -13.10 -27.25
CA VAL A 384 -37.60 -13.51 -26.83
C VAL A 384 -36.88 -12.32 -26.21
N THR A 385 -36.39 -12.51 -25.00
CA THR A 385 -35.54 -11.52 -24.32
C THR A 385 -34.26 -12.17 -23.80
N ILE A 386 -33.23 -11.35 -23.65
CA ILE A 386 -31.99 -11.71 -22.95
C ILE A 386 -31.79 -10.76 -21.78
N ARG A 387 -31.45 -11.33 -20.63
CA ARG A 387 -31.13 -10.56 -19.42
C ARG A 387 -30.12 -11.29 -18.54
N ASN A 388 -29.60 -10.57 -17.57
CA ASN A 388 -28.89 -11.13 -16.43
C ASN A 388 -29.87 -11.76 -15.40
N ARG A 389 -29.33 -12.47 -14.40
CA ARG A 389 -30.12 -13.10 -13.35
C ARG A 389 -30.84 -12.07 -12.47
N ARG A 390 -32.02 -12.44 -11.98
CA ARG A 390 -32.79 -11.72 -10.96
C ARG A 390 -32.99 -12.62 -9.74
N ASP A 391 -33.12 -12.00 -8.57
CA ASP A 391 -33.38 -12.75 -7.35
C ASP A 391 -34.78 -13.39 -7.43
N GLY A 392 -34.87 -14.65 -7.00
CA GLY A 392 -36.09 -15.46 -7.13
C GLY A 392 -36.22 -16.22 -8.45
N ASP A 393 -35.32 -16.03 -9.42
CA ASP A 393 -35.36 -16.75 -10.70
C ASP A 393 -35.42 -18.27 -10.52
N PHE A 394 -36.33 -18.91 -11.26
CA PHE A 394 -36.51 -20.35 -11.30
C PHE A 394 -36.80 -20.82 -12.73
N PHE A 395 -36.52 -22.09 -13.00
CA PHE A 395 -36.83 -22.73 -14.28
C PHE A 395 -37.08 -24.23 -14.08
N THR A 396 -37.55 -24.91 -15.12
CA THR A 396 -37.70 -26.39 -15.12
C THR A 396 -36.63 -26.97 -16.03
N PRO A 397 -35.55 -27.57 -15.48
CA PRO A 397 -34.48 -28.14 -16.30
C PRO A 397 -34.98 -29.26 -17.21
N LEU A 398 -34.39 -29.37 -18.41
CA LEU A 398 -34.67 -30.47 -19.34
C LEU A 398 -34.55 -31.84 -18.65
N GLY A 399 -35.56 -32.70 -18.83
CA GLY A 399 -35.65 -34.05 -18.28
C GLY A 399 -36.12 -34.11 -16.81
N MET A 400 -36.39 -32.98 -16.15
CA MET A 400 -36.87 -32.95 -14.77
C MET A 400 -38.35 -32.56 -14.69
N LYS A 401 -39.06 -33.13 -13.70
CA LYS A 401 -40.38 -32.64 -13.26
C LYS A 401 -40.21 -31.70 -12.07
N GLY A 402 -40.71 -30.47 -12.17
CA GLY A 402 -40.69 -29.48 -11.08
C GLY A 402 -39.86 -28.21 -11.38
N ARG A 403 -39.87 -27.26 -10.44
CA ARG A 403 -39.12 -26.00 -10.55
C ARG A 403 -37.82 -26.10 -9.75
N LYS A 404 -36.72 -25.58 -10.31
CA LYS A 404 -35.43 -25.42 -9.63
C LYS A 404 -35.06 -23.95 -9.59
N LYS A 405 -34.61 -23.45 -8.43
CA LYS A 405 -34.09 -22.08 -8.32
C LYS A 405 -32.77 -21.98 -9.07
N LEU A 406 -32.57 -20.87 -9.77
CA LEU A 406 -31.33 -20.60 -10.51
C LEU A 406 -30.11 -20.55 -9.57
N LYS A 407 -30.29 -20.00 -8.37
CA LYS A 407 -29.27 -19.97 -7.30
C LYS A 407 -28.75 -21.36 -6.97
N ASP A 408 -29.62 -22.34 -6.82
CA ASP A 408 -29.25 -23.71 -6.44
C ASP A 408 -28.49 -24.41 -7.58
N LEU A 409 -28.83 -24.12 -8.83
CA LEU A 409 -28.05 -24.59 -9.98
C LEU A 409 -26.61 -24.04 -9.93
N PHE A 410 -26.43 -22.74 -9.75
CA PHE A 410 -25.10 -22.13 -9.73
C PHE A 410 -24.23 -22.60 -8.56
N ILE A 411 -24.84 -22.90 -7.41
CA ILE A 411 -24.14 -23.50 -6.27
C ILE A 411 -23.68 -24.92 -6.61
N ASN A 412 -24.55 -25.75 -7.17
CA ASN A 412 -24.22 -27.13 -7.52
C ASN A 412 -23.12 -27.22 -8.58
N GLU A 413 -23.15 -26.31 -9.56
CA GLU A 413 -22.13 -26.20 -10.62
C GLU A 413 -20.85 -25.46 -10.15
N LYS A 414 -20.76 -25.10 -8.85
CA LYS A 414 -19.61 -24.40 -8.23
C LYS A 414 -19.17 -23.13 -8.96
N ILE A 415 -20.13 -22.37 -9.48
CA ILE A 415 -19.86 -21.14 -10.22
C ILE A 415 -19.56 -20.01 -9.25
N ASP A 416 -18.45 -19.28 -9.45
CA ASP A 416 -18.08 -18.11 -8.64
C ASP A 416 -19.17 -17.04 -8.65
N LYS A 417 -19.47 -16.44 -7.49
CA LYS A 417 -20.52 -15.42 -7.34
C LYS A 417 -20.37 -14.25 -8.32
N SER A 418 -19.13 -13.82 -8.60
CA SER A 418 -18.82 -12.75 -9.56
C SER A 418 -19.17 -13.12 -11.01
N LYS A 419 -19.07 -14.39 -11.38
CA LYS A 419 -19.39 -14.90 -12.72
C LYS A 419 -20.89 -15.09 -12.92
N ARG A 420 -21.63 -15.44 -11.85
CA ARG A 420 -23.09 -15.73 -11.92
C ARG A 420 -23.90 -14.58 -12.53
N ASN A 421 -23.49 -13.34 -12.29
CA ASN A 421 -24.19 -12.16 -12.81
C ASN A 421 -23.93 -11.92 -14.30
N LYS A 422 -22.82 -12.45 -14.86
CA LYS A 422 -22.42 -12.29 -16.26
C LYS A 422 -22.93 -13.43 -17.15
N ILE A 423 -23.64 -14.42 -16.59
CA ILE A 423 -24.22 -15.52 -17.36
C ILE A 423 -25.52 -15.02 -18.03
N PRO A 424 -25.60 -15.02 -19.37
CA PRO A 424 -26.81 -14.60 -20.06
C PRO A 424 -27.93 -15.62 -19.87
N LEU A 425 -29.14 -15.10 -19.62
CA LEU A 425 -30.37 -15.86 -19.58
C LEU A 425 -31.21 -15.47 -20.79
N ILE A 426 -31.56 -16.44 -21.63
CA ILE A 426 -32.54 -16.26 -22.70
C ILE A 426 -33.89 -16.72 -22.20
N LEU A 427 -34.87 -15.84 -22.32
CA LEU A 427 -36.24 -16.04 -21.88
C LEU A 427 -37.16 -16.09 -23.08
N PHE A 428 -38.13 -17.01 -23.02
CA PHE A 428 -39.27 -17.01 -23.91
C PHE A 428 -40.53 -16.73 -23.11
N ASN A 429 -41.31 -15.75 -23.54
CA ASN A 429 -42.56 -15.35 -22.86
C ASN A 429 -42.34 -15.04 -21.36
N ASN A 430 -41.21 -14.38 -21.04
CA ASN A 430 -40.75 -14.07 -19.67
C ASN A 430 -40.39 -15.28 -18.79
N GLU A 431 -40.28 -16.49 -19.36
CA GLU A 431 -39.80 -17.67 -18.67
C GLU A 431 -38.40 -18.05 -19.13
N ILE A 432 -37.51 -18.44 -18.19
CA ILE A 432 -36.14 -18.86 -18.53
C ILE A 432 -36.19 -20.10 -19.41
N ALA A 433 -35.76 -19.93 -20.67
CA ALA A 433 -35.68 -20.99 -21.66
C ALA A 433 -34.28 -21.60 -21.73
N TRP A 434 -33.25 -20.76 -21.58
CA TRP A 434 -31.86 -21.20 -21.65
C TRP A 434 -30.95 -20.37 -20.76
N ILE A 435 -30.19 -21.07 -19.92
CA ILE A 435 -29.05 -20.53 -19.18
C ILE A 435 -27.82 -20.82 -20.04
N VAL A 436 -27.30 -19.79 -20.71
CA VAL A 436 -26.32 -19.95 -21.79
C VAL A 436 -25.09 -20.74 -21.32
N GLY A 437 -24.74 -21.78 -22.07
CA GLY A 437 -23.62 -22.69 -21.76
C GLY A 437 -23.87 -23.70 -20.62
N LEU A 438 -25.03 -23.69 -19.97
CA LEU A 438 -25.31 -24.58 -18.83
C LEU A 438 -26.49 -25.54 -19.09
N ARG A 439 -27.73 -25.04 -19.09
CA ARG A 439 -28.94 -25.87 -19.12
C ARG A 439 -30.08 -25.17 -19.85
N ILE A 440 -30.88 -25.96 -20.58
CA ILE A 440 -32.13 -25.51 -21.20
C ILE A 440 -33.35 -25.93 -20.38
N SER A 441 -34.47 -25.28 -20.64
CA SER A 441 -35.77 -25.55 -20.02
C SER A 441 -36.53 -26.66 -20.73
N GLU A 442 -37.22 -27.50 -19.95
CA GLU A 442 -38.10 -28.56 -20.45
C GLU A 442 -39.27 -28.00 -21.28
N LYS A 443 -39.74 -26.79 -20.96
CA LYS A 443 -40.96 -26.20 -21.53
C LYS A 443 -40.89 -25.93 -23.03
N PHE A 444 -39.70 -25.60 -23.53
CA PHE A 444 -39.49 -25.14 -24.91
C PHE A 444 -38.72 -26.17 -25.74
N LYS A 445 -38.65 -27.42 -25.27
CA LYS A 445 -38.02 -28.51 -26.00
C LYS A 445 -38.78 -28.81 -27.30
N ILE A 446 -38.04 -29.27 -28.28
CA ILE A 446 -38.59 -29.82 -29.52
C ILE A 446 -39.28 -31.14 -29.20
N THR A 447 -40.50 -31.31 -29.70
CA THR A 447 -41.29 -32.55 -29.63
C THR A 447 -41.59 -33.06 -31.03
N GLU A 448 -42.28 -34.21 -31.14
CA GLU A 448 -42.72 -34.72 -32.44
C GLU A 448 -43.64 -33.73 -33.17
N GLU A 449 -44.48 -33.02 -32.43
CA GLU A 449 -45.47 -32.05 -32.91
C GLU A 449 -44.87 -30.71 -33.38
N THR A 450 -43.63 -30.40 -33.01
CA THR A 450 -42.97 -29.14 -33.40
C THR A 450 -42.87 -29.03 -34.92
N LYS A 451 -43.36 -27.93 -35.50
CA LYS A 451 -43.29 -27.70 -36.97
C LYS A 451 -42.08 -26.84 -37.32
N ARG A 452 -41.87 -25.75 -36.57
CA ARG A 452 -40.76 -24.81 -36.78
C ARG A 452 -39.81 -24.82 -35.59
N ILE A 453 -38.53 -24.67 -35.88
CA ILE A 453 -37.45 -24.66 -34.89
C ILE A 453 -36.77 -23.30 -34.90
N LEU A 454 -36.56 -22.75 -33.70
CA LEU A 454 -35.68 -21.62 -33.47
C LEU A 454 -34.30 -22.12 -33.10
N ILE A 455 -33.31 -21.74 -33.89
CA ILE A 455 -31.88 -21.97 -33.63
C ILE A 455 -31.34 -20.69 -33.00
N ILE A 456 -30.71 -20.82 -31.83
CA ILE A 456 -30.02 -19.70 -31.19
C ILE A 456 -28.55 -20.04 -31.02
N GLN A 457 -27.67 -19.18 -31.52
CA GLN A 457 -26.23 -19.25 -31.33
C GLN A 457 -25.75 -18.01 -30.57
N VAL A 458 -24.90 -18.21 -29.56
CA VAL A 458 -24.24 -17.11 -28.83
C VAL A 458 -22.76 -17.08 -29.15
N LYS A 459 -22.26 -15.94 -29.62
CA LYS A 459 -20.84 -15.69 -29.94
C LYS A 459 -20.31 -14.56 -29.06
N ARG A 460 -19.03 -14.57 -28.71
CA ARG A 460 -18.38 -13.41 -28.05
C ARG A 460 -18.09 -12.32 -29.10
N GLY A 461 -18.17 -11.06 -28.68
CA GLY A 461 -17.74 -9.93 -29.49
C GLY A 461 -16.28 -10.05 -29.86
N ASN A 462 -15.97 -9.71 -31.12
CA ASN A 462 -14.73 -9.93 -31.84
C ASN A 462 -14.34 -11.41 -32.09
N CYS A 463 -15.19 -12.11 -32.84
CA CYS A 463 -14.73 -13.01 -33.90
C CYS A 463 -15.23 -12.43 -35.23
N SER A 464 -14.51 -11.44 -35.76
CA SER A 464 -14.38 -11.34 -37.22
C SER A 464 -13.69 -12.61 -37.72
N GLU A 465 -14.17 -13.14 -38.83
CA GLU A 465 -13.63 -14.32 -39.53
C GLU A 465 -12.11 -14.36 -39.64
#